data_AF-A0A7G1NUU3-F1
#
_entry.id   AF-A0A7G1NUU3-F1
#
_cell.length_a   1.000
_cell.length_b   1.000
_cell.length_c   1.000
_cell.angle_alpha   90.00
_cell.angle_beta   90.00
_cell.angle_gamma   90.00
#
_symmetry.space_group_name_H-M   'P 1'
#
loop_
_entity.id
_entity.type
_entity.pdbx_description
1 polymer ?
#
loop_
_entity_poly.entity_id
_entity_poly.type
_entity_poly.pdbx_seq_one_letter_code
_entity_poly.pdbx_strand_id
1 'polypeptide(L)'
;MHVSGLGINEELGKRLDRSRLPTRQDRNRALLGHTQKQMPKNPLTPKQVRRRHPKMAPEGAKQILMEAVNFARDRLVVTWLADGGFRIGELCGLHQADLHLREKAACGQCRSPHVHVVHRPANPNRAAAKTKAEWSIEDGVVRDGLIRRASPAMIHTYFEYMTCEYPRDAGHGMLLVQQHGPRQGQPWSTDAARGMLRRAGDRAELGRVKPHGFRHSFATAVLDASGGDLVVTREAGGWASASTVDEIYAHADVHDPDFARALQKVWGEEL
;
A
#
# COMPACT_ATOMS: atom_id res chain seq x y z
N MET A 1 1.11 -28.94 16.43
CA MET A 1 0.54 -30.24 16.00
C MET A 1 1.12 -30.58 14.64
N HIS A 2 1.85 -31.69 14.53
CA HIS A 2 2.39 -32.18 13.26
C HIS A 2 1.25 -32.65 12.35
N VAL A 3 1.37 -32.43 11.04
CA VAL A 3 0.40 -32.86 10.03
C VAL A 3 0.27 -34.40 9.98
N SER A 4 1.29 -35.13 10.44
CA SER A 4 1.24 -36.59 10.62
C SER A 4 0.19 -37.05 11.64
N GLY A 5 -0.13 -36.23 12.64
CA GLY A 5 -1.21 -36.52 13.60
C GLY A 5 -2.62 -36.37 13.01
N LEU A 6 -2.74 -35.89 11.77
CA LEU A 6 -3.98 -35.73 11.02
C LEU A 6 -4.12 -36.76 9.88
N GLY A 7 -3.26 -37.80 9.83
CA GLY A 7 -3.31 -38.87 8.83
C GLY A 7 -2.74 -38.51 7.45
N ILE A 8 -2.06 -37.37 7.32
CA ILE A 8 -1.49 -36.91 6.04
C ILE A 8 0.03 -37.13 6.04
N ASN A 9 0.56 -37.83 5.02
CA ASN A 9 1.99 -38.15 4.85
C ASN A 9 2.63 -38.94 6.02
N GLU A 10 1.96 -39.99 6.49
CA GLU A 10 2.41 -40.83 7.62
C GLU A 10 3.80 -41.45 7.42
N GLU A 11 4.14 -41.88 6.21
CA GLU A 11 5.45 -42.48 5.90
C GLU A 11 6.60 -41.47 6.08
N LEU A 12 6.38 -40.23 5.64
CA LEU A 12 7.33 -39.12 5.84
C LEU A 12 7.41 -38.73 7.33
N GLY A 13 6.30 -38.83 8.06
CA GLY A 13 6.25 -38.65 9.52
C GLY A 13 7.15 -39.65 10.24
N LYS A 14 6.98 -40.95 9.95
CA LYS A 14 7.81 -42.02 10.53
C LYS A 14 9.29 -41.88 10.17
N ARG A 15 9.62 -41.37 8.97
CA ARG A 15 11.01 -41.09 8.58
C ARG A 15 11.62 -39.94 9.39
N LEU A 16 10.91 -38.84 9.58
CA LEU A 16 11.38 -37.68 10.34
C LEU A 16 11.44 -37.93 11.86
N ASP A 17 10.61 -38.83 12.40
CA ASP A 17 10.74 -39.29 13.79
C ASP A 17 12.04 -40.07 14.03
N ARG A 18 12.53 -40.78 13.00
CA ARG A 18 13.81 -41.52 13.05
C ARG A 18 15.02 -40.62 12.77
N SER A 19 14.87 -39.61 11.92
CA SER A 19 15.93 -38.65 11.58
C SER A 19 15.51 -37.22 11.95
N ARG A 20 15.93 -36.79 13.15
CA ARG A 20 15.72 -35.41 13.61
C ARG A 20 16.41 -34.43 12.65
N LEU A 21 15.63 -33.48 12.12
CA LEU A 21 16.18 -32.40 11.31
C LEU A 21 17.08 -31.47 12.16
N PRO A 22 18.19 -30.95 11.60
CA PRO A 22 19.04 -29.99 12.28
C PRO A 22 18.26 -28.75 12.71
N THR A 23 18.49 -28.28 13.93
CA THR A 23 17.85 -27.07 14.50
C THR A 23 18.79 -25.86 14.46
N ARG A 24 18.25 -24.65 14.66
CA ARG A 24 19.06 -23.43 14.77
C ARG A 24 20.14 -23.54 15.85
N GLN A 25 19.84 -24.26 16.93
CA GLN A 25 20.79 -24.51 18.00
C GLN A 25 21.93 -25.42 17.54
N ASP A 26 21.64 -26.43 16.72
CA ASP A 26 22.65 -27.33 16.14
C ASP A 26 23.56 -26.57 15.17
N ARG A 27 22.99 -25.68 14.33
CA ARG A 27 23.76 -24.79 13.46
C ARG A 27 24.67 -23.87 14.29
N ASN A 28 24.13 -23.20 15.32
CA ASN A 28 24.91 -22.26 16.13
C ASN A 28 26.07 -22.94 16.89
N ARG A 29 25.97 -24.25 17.14
CA ARG A 29 27.03 -25.06 17.76
C ARG A 29 28.02 -25.67 16.75
N ALA A 30 27.72 -25.62 15.46
CA ALA A 30 28.58 -26.17 14.42
C ALA A 30 29.75 -25.23 14.11
N LEU A 31 30.94 -25.80 13.92
CA LEU A 31 32.20 -25.07 13.69
C LEU A 31 32.13 -24.11 12.48
N LEU A 32 31.39 -24.49 11.43
CA LEU A 32 31.09 -23.66 10.26
C LEU A 32 29.62 -23.22 10.18
N GLY A 33 28.91 -23.17 11.30
CA GLY A 33 27.48 -22.80 11.33
C GLY A 33 27.17 -21.41 10.78
N HIS A 34 28.14 -20.49 10.87
CA HIS A 34 28.05 -19.11 10.36
C HIS A 34 28.06 -19.02 8.83
N THR A 35 28.55 -20.04 8.10
CA THR A 35 28.49 -20.10 6.64
C THR A 35 27.20 -20.73 6.12
N GLN A 36 26.43 -21.38 7.00
CA GLN A 36 25.17 -22.04 6.66
C GLN A 36 24.02 -21.02 6.55
N LYS A 37 23.77 -20.55 5.33
CA LYS A 37 22.72 -19.55 5.02
C LYS A 37 21.30 -20.11 5.07
N GLN A 38 21.12 -21.43 4.92
CA GLN A 38 19.81 -22.06 4.88
C GLN A 38 19.78 -23.35 5.70
N MET A 39 18.60 -23.65 6.26
CA MET A 39 18.35 -24.86 7.03
C MET A 39 17.19 -25.64 6.40
N PRO A 40 17.24 -26.98 6.37
CA PRO A 40 16.16 -27.79 5.84
C PRO A 40 14.88 -27.55 6.64
N LYS A 41 13.81 -27.10 5.96
CA LYS A 41 12.50 -26.88 6.56
C LYS A 41 11.80 -28.22 6.78
N ASN A 42 11.14 -28.38 7.92
CA ASN A 42 10.32 -29.56 8.17
C ASN A 42 9.11 -29.57 7.19
N PRO A 43 9.02 -30.53 6.26
CA PRO A 43 7.96 -30.59 5.25
C PRO A 43 6.59 -30.92 5.83
N LEU A 44 6.52 -31.38 7.09
CA LEU A 44 5.29 -31.66 7.83
C LEU A 44 4.87 -30.51 8.75
N THR A 45 5.56 -29.37 8.69
CA THR A 45 5.09 -28.15 9.35
C THR A 45 3.74 -27.79 8.73
N PRO A 46 2.65 -27.66 9.50
CA PRO A 46 1.38 -27.19 8.95
C PRO A 46 1.63 -25.91 8.18
N LYS A 47 1.20 -25.83 6.92
CA LYS A 47 1.14 -24.55 6.22
C LYS A 47 0.30 -23.64 7.11
N GLN A 48 0.93 -22.63 7.68
CA GLN A 48 0.22 -21.65 8.50
C GLN A 48 -0.79 -20.99 7.55
N VAL A 49 -2.06 -21.38 7.67
CA VAL A 49 -3.13 -20.66 6.98
C VAL A 49 -3.17 -19.31 7.67
N ARG A 50 -2.48 -18.31 7.10
CA ARG A 50 -2.53 -16.94 7.58
C ARG A 50 -3.99 -16.51 7.47
N ARG A 51 -4.73 -16.57 8.58
CA ARG A 51 -6.09 -16.02 8.63
C ARG A 51 -5.97 -14.53 8.30
N ARG A 52 -6.76 -14.07 7.32
CA ARG A 52 -6.77 -12.67 6.88
C ARG A 52 -6.98 -11.79 8.11
N HIS A 53 -6.12 -10.77 8.27
CA HIS A 53 -6.28 -9.87 9.39
C HIS A 53 -7.60 -9.10 9.22
N PRO A 54 -8.48 -9.00 10.24
CA PRO A 54 -9.80 -8.38 10.12
C PRO A 54 -9.79 -6.93 9.64
N LYS A 55 -8.62 -6.26 9.71
CA LYS A 55 -8.44 -4.88 9.25
C LYS A 55 -8.12 -4.77 7.75
N MET A 56 -7.85 -5.86 7.03
CA MET A 56 -7.57 -5.84 5.58
C MET A 56 -8.85 -5.63 4.76
N ALA A 57 -8.70 -4.99 3.60
CA ALA A 57 -9.78 -4.91 2.62
C ALA A 57 -10.27 -6.32 2.22
N PRO A 58 -11.54 -6.46 1.81
CA PRO A 58 -12.02 -7.69 1.18
C PRO A 58 -11.11 -8.16 0.04
N GLU A 59 -11.06 -9.47 -0.18
CA GLU A 59 -10.30 -10.05 -1.29
C GLU A 59 -10.88 -9.50 -2.61
N GLY A 60 -10.01 -9.10 -3.55
CA GLY A 60 -10.46 -8.48 -4.80
C GLY A 60 -11.20 -7.15 -4.64
N ALA A 61 -11.19 -6.50 -3.47
CA ALA A 61 -11.97 -5.28 -3.22
C ALA A 61 -11.69 -4.17 -4.23
N LYS A 62 -10.44 -4.01 -4.69
CA LYS A 62 -10.10 -3.02 -5.73
C LYS A 62 -10.92 -3.27 -6.99
N GLN A 63 -10.84 -4.46 -7.56
CA GLN A 63 -11.51 -4.83 -8.81
C GLN A 63 -13.02 -4.69 -8.69
N ILE A 64 -13.60 -5.27 -7.64
CA ILE A 64 -15.04 -5.24 -7.38
C ILE A 64 -15.53 -3.79 -7.20
N LEU A 65 -14.81 -2.96 -6.44
CA LEU A 65 -15.20 -1.56 -6.24
C LEU A 65 -15.02 -0.72 -7.50
N MET A 66 -14.02 -1.01 -8.33
CA MET A 66 -13.85 -0.34 -9.61
C MET A 66 -15.06 -0.57 -10.53
N GLU A 67 -15.70 -1.73 -10.47
CA GLU A 67 -16.95 -2.01 -11.18
C GLU A 67 -18.18 -1.35 -10.53
N ALA A 68 -18.16 -1.18 -9.20
CA ALA A 68 -19.29 -0.64 -8.45
C ALA A 68 -19.34 0.89 -8.35
N VAL A 69 -18.25 1.60 -8.66
CA VAL A 69 -18.20 3.07 -8.66
C VAL A 69 -18.57 3.65 -10.01
N ASN A 70 -19.30 4.77 -10.00
CA ASN A 70 -19.91 5.34 -11.20
C ASN A 70 -19.15 6.55 -11.78
N PHE A 71 -18.15 7.05 -11.05
CA PHE A 71 -17.42 8.28 -11.41
C PHE A 71 -15.93 8.00 -11.56
N ALA A 72 -15.28 8.63 -12.54
CA ALA A 72 -13.84 8.58 -12.74
C ALA A 72 -13.07 9.05 -11.49
N ARG A 73 -13.57 10.08 -10.78
CA ARG A 73 -13.01 10.50 -9.48
C ARG A 73 -13.01 9.35 -8.46
N ASP A 74 -14.09 8.58 -8.43
CA ASP A 74 -14.25 7.49 -7.46
C ASP A 74 -13.35 6.30 -7.82
N ARG A 75 -13.17 6.02 -9.13
CA ARG A 75 -12.19 5.06 -9.66
C ARG A 75 -10.75 5.45 -9.30
N LEU A 76 -10.41 6.73 -9.43
CA LEU A 76 -9.13 7.29 -8.98
C LEU A 76 -8.94 7.02 -7.48
N VAL A 77 -9.94 7.32 -6.66
CA VAL A 77 -9.82 7.15 -5.20
C VAL A 77 -9.62 5.69 -4.81
N VAL A 78 -10.38 4.76 -5.38
CA VAL A 78 -10.22 3.31 -5.12
C VAL A 78 -8.83 2.86 -5.54
N THR A 79 -8.39 3.23 -6.74
CA THR A 79 -7.09 2.83 -7.30
C THR A 79 -5.94 3.38 -6.46
N TRP A 80 -5.97 4.66 -6.11
CA TRP A 80 -4.89 5.30 -5.36
C TRP A 80 -4.79 4.77 -3.94
N LEU A 81 -5.92 4.51 -3.27
CA LEU A 81 -5.91 3.86 -1.96
C LEU A 81 -5.30 2.44 -2.03
N ALA A 82 -5.63 1.68 -3.07
CA ALA A 82 -5.15 0.31 -3.24
C ALA A 82 -3.67 0.23 -3.66
N ASP A 83 -3.22 1.06 -4.60
CA ASP A 83 -1.89 0.94 -5.24
C ASP A 83 -0.82 1.80 -4.58
N GLY A 84 -1.21 2.89 -3.91
CA GLY A 84 -0.27 3.77 -3.22
C GLY A 84 -0.42 3.75 -1.70
N GLY A 85 -1.41 3.02 -1.17
CA GLY A 85 -1.62 2.87 0.27
C GLY A 85 -1.89 4.18 1.02
N PHE A 86 -2.44 5.21 0.38
CA PHE A 86 -2.61 6.54 0.98
C PHE A 86 -3.53 6.50 2.20
N ARG A 87 -3.25 7.34 3.21
CA ARG A 87 -4.27 7.68 4.20
C ARG A 87 -5.31 8.54 3.51
N ILE A 88 -6.57 8.42 3.91
CA ILE A 88 -7.65 9.21 3.28
C ILE A 88 -7.43 10.73 3.40
N GLY A 89 -6.85 11.19 4.52
CA GLY A 89 -6.50 12.60 4.71
C GLY A 89 -5.33 13.07 3.83
N GLU A 90 -4.41 12.16 3.49
CA GLU A 90 -3.33 12.45 2.54
C GLU A 90 -3.91 12.59 1.14
N LEU A 91 -4.69 11.59 0.69
CA LEU A 91 -5.29 11.58 -0.65
C LEU A 91 -6.23 12.77 -0.89
N CYS A 92 -7.15 13.07 0.04
CA CYS A 92 -8.02 14.23 -0.06
C CYS A 92 -7.27 15.56 0.13
N GLY A 93 -6.05 15.55 0.68
CA GLY A 93 -5.23 16.73 0.88
C GLY A 93 -4.33 17.09 -0.29
N LEU A 94 -4.26 16.24 -1.33
CA LEU A 94 -3.40 16.44 -2.48
C LEU A 94 -3.87 17.63 -3.35
N HIS A 95 -2.88 18.38 -3.82
CA HIS A 95 -2.98 19.38 -4.86
C HIS A 95 -2.41 18.83 -6.16
N GLN A 96 -2.84 19.32 -7.31
CA GLN A 96 -2.28 18.91 -8.61
C GLN A 96 -0.76 19.16 -8.68
N ALA A 97 -0.27 20.21 -8.03
CA ALA A 97 1.16 20.52 -7.94
C ALA A 97 1.99 19.44 -7.19
N ASP A 98 1.33 18.58 -6.41
CA ASP A 98 2.00 17.48 -5.69
C ASP A 98 2.31 16.27 -6.60
N LEU A 99 1.72 16.23 -7.80
CA LEU A 99 1.67 15.06 -8.68
C LEU A 99 2.77 15.12 -9.72
N HIS A 100 3.72 14.19 -9.64
CA HIS A 100 4.86 14.08 -10.54
C HIS A 100 4.73 12.80 -11.37
N LEU A 101 3.72 12.78 -12.25
CA LEU A 101 3.27 11.55 -12.94
C LEU A 101 4.03 11.21 -14.23
N ARG A 102 5.28 11.71 -14.37
CA ARG A 102 6.15 11.42 -15.50
C ARG A 102 7.51 10.94 -15.01
N GLU A 103 8.23 10.20 -15.86
CA GLU A 103 9.63 9.92 -15.58
C GLU A 103 10.46 11.21 -15.51
N LYS A 104 11.45 11.21 -14.61
CA LYS A 104 12.40 12.31 -14.39
C LYS A 104 11.67 13.64 -14.19
N ALA A 105 10.67 13.65 -13.29
CA ALA A 105 9.98 14.87 -12.93
C ALA A 105 10.94 15.94 -12.40
N ALA A 106 10.53 17.21 -12.52
CA ALA A 106 11.41 18.37 -12.34
C ALA A 106 11.96 18.52 -10.91
N CYS A 107 11.34 17.89 -9.91
CA CYS A 107 11.89 17.91 -8.55
C CYS A 107 13.23 17.16 -8.45
N GLY A 108 13.53 16.22 -9.35
CA GLY A 108 14.78 15.45 -9.30
C GLY A 108 14.91 14.50 -8.10
N GLN A 109 13.86 14.32 -7.28
CA GLN A 109 13.88 13.50 -6.06
C GLN A 109 13.44 12.06 -6.28
N CYS A 110 12.90 11.73 -7.46
CA CYS A 110 12.57 10.36 -7.83
C CYS A 110 12.46 10.25 -9.35
N ARG A 111 13.13 9.24 -9.93
CA ARG A 111 13.14 9.03 -11.39
C ARG A 111 11.80 8.53 -11.91
N SER A 112 11.13 7.65 -11.18
CA SER A 112 9.83 7.10 -11.56
C SER A 112 8.69 8.04 -11.19
N PRO A 113 7.50 7.90 -11.78
CA PRO A 113 6.31 8.65 -11.37
C PRO A 113 6.05 8.55 -9.86
N HIS A 114 5.75 9.68 -9.23
CA HIS A 114 5.55 9.78 -7.78
C HIS A 114 4.65 10.95 -7.39
N VAL A 115 4.31 11.02 -6.10
CA VAL A 115 3.48 12.05 -5.48
C VAL A 115 4.15 12.51 -4.19
N HIS A 116 4.18 13.83 -3.97
CA HIS A 116 4.64 14.44 -2.74
C HIS A 116 3.47 14.63 -1.77
N VAL A 117 3.43 13.83 -0.70
CA VAL A 117 2.43 14.00 0.36
C VAL A 117 2.94 15.03 1.35
N VAL A 118 2.37 16.23 1.31
CA VAL A 118 2.78 17.36 2.15
C VAL A 118 1.66 17.79 3.10
N HIS A 119 2.05 18.31 4.27
CA HIS A 119 1.09 18.83 5.24
C HIS A 119 0.80 20.31 4.96
N ARG A 120 -0.45 20.61 4.56
CA ARG A 120 -0.96 21.97 4.42
C ARG A 120 -2.02 22.24 5.51
N PRO A 121 -1.77 23.16 6.46
CA PRO A 121 -2.70 23.38 7.58
C PRO A 121 -4.04 24.02 7.15
N ALA A 122 -4.06 24.74 6.04
CA ALA A 122 -5.20 25.55 5.58
C ALA A 122 -5.90 24.99 4.33
N ASN A 123 -5.90 23.67 4.13
CA ASN A 123 -6.66 23.07 3.02
C ASN A 123 -8.16 23.41 3.15
N PRO A 124 -8.85 23.90 2.10
CA PRO A 124 -10.26 24.30 2.19
C PRO A 124 -11.21 23.17 2.64
N ASN A 125 -10.93 21.92 2.27
CA ASN A 125 -11.69 20.75 2.72
C ASN A 125 -11.28 20.22 4.10
N ARG A 126 -10.34 20.90 4.78
CA ARG A 126 -9.75 20.52 6.09
C ARG A 126 -9.01 19.18 6.08
N ALA A 127 -8.71 18.61 4.91
CA ALA A 127 -7.90 17.41 4.81
C ALA A 127 -6.44 17.72 5.12
N ALA A 128 -5.80 16.90 5.94
CA ALA A 128 -4.41 17.09 6.32
C ALA A 128 -3.66 15.76 6.38
N ALA A 129 -2.41 15.76 5.92
CA ALA A 129 -1.47 14.69 6.18
C ALA A 129 -1.13 14.68 7.69
N LYS A 130 -1.09 13.49 8.31
CA LYS A 130 -0.73 13.35 9.73
C LYS A 130 0.75 13.64 9.96
N THR A 131 1.59 13.18 9.03
CA THR A 131 3.04 13.42 9.04
C THR A 131 3.32 14.82 8.53
N LYS A 132 4.15 15.58 9.27
CA LYS A 132 4.54 16.95 8.95
C LYS A 132 5.99 17.00 8.49
N ALA A 133 6.31 16.25 7.43
CA ALA A 133 7.62 16.32 6.81
C ALA A 133 7.83 17.73 6.21
N GLU A 134 9.06 18.22 6.25
CA GLU A 134 9.45 19.49 5.62
C GLU A 134 9.23 19.41 4.11
N TRP A 135 8.81 20.52 3.51
CA TRP A 135 8.53 20.63 2.08
C TRP A 135 8.62 22.08 1.62
N SER A 136 8.92 22.27 0.33
CA SER A 136 9.02 23.58 -0.31
C SER A 136 8.33 23.58 -1.68
N ILE A 137 8.14 24.78 -2.23
CA ILE A 137 7.78 24.99 -3.64
C ILE A 137 8.87 25.85 -4.25
N GLU A 138 9.47 25.35 -5.33
CA GLU A 138 10.48 26.06 -6.12
C GLU A 138 10.02 26.05 -7.57
N ASP A 139 9.88 27.21 -8.20
CA ASP A 139 9.40 27.35 -9.59
C ASP A 139 8.09 26.60 -9.89
N GLY A 140 7.18 26.57 -8.91
CA GLY A 140 5.90 25.86 -9.01
C GLY A 140 6.00 24.33 -8.86
N VAL A 141 7.19 23.80 -8.58
CA VAL A 141 7.45 22.37 -8.35
C VAL A 141 7.53 22.11 -6.85
N VAL A 142 6.72 21.17 -6.37
CA VAL A 142 6.77 20.73 -4.96
C VAL A 142 8.01 19.87 -4.75
N ARG A 143 8.73 20.10 -3.64
CA ARG A 143 9.88 19.30 -3.22
C ARG A 143 9.70 18.78 -1.79
N ASP A 144 10.38 17.67 -1.50
CA ASP A 144 10.42 16.97 -0.22
C ASP A 144 9.03 16.45 0.25
N GLY A 145 8.72 16.52 1.53
CA GLY A 145 7.56 15.81 2.08
C GLY A 145 7.71 14.29 2.03
N LEU A 146 6.59 13.58 2.13
CA LEU A 146 6.59 12.12 2.02
C LEU A 146 6.37 11.71 0.55
N ILE A 147 7.39 11.12 -0.08
CA ILE A 147 7.31 10.68 -1.48
C ILE A 147 6.62 9.31 -1.55
N ARG A 148 5.62 9.18 -2.44
CA ARG A 148 4.98 7.91 -2.80
C ARG A 148 5.13 7.64 -4.28
N ARG A 149 5.55 6.43 -4.65
CA ARG A 149 5.52 5.99 -6.05
C ARG A 149 4.08 5.91 -6.56
N ALA A 150 3.89 6.24 -7.83
CA ALA A 150 2.61 6.11 -8.51
C ALA A 150 2.64 4.93 -9.49
N SER A 151 1.65 4.05 -9.41
CA SER A 151 1.47 2.97 -10.38
C SER A 151 0.93 3.51 -11.72
N PRO A 152 1.09 2.80 -12.84
CA PRO A 152 0.44 3.11 -14.11
C PRO A 152 -1.09 3.21 -13.98
N ALA A 153 -1.72 2.36 -13.16
CA ALA A 153 -3.17 2.44 -12.92
C ALA A 153 -3.56 3.75 -12.20
N MET A 154 -2.73 4.24 -11.26
CA MET A 154 -2.93 5.54 -10.64
C MET A 154 -2.84 6.67 -11.68
N ILE A 155 -1.86 6.59 -12.59
CA ILE A 155 -1.68 7.58 -13.67
C ILE A 155 -2.87 7.55 -14.63
N HIS A 156 -3.31 6.35 -15.04
CA HIS A 156 -4.47 6.18 -15.93
C HIS A 156 -5.74 6.78 -15.32
N THR A 157 -6.06 6.43 -14.08
CA THR A 157 -7.26 6.95 -13.40
C THR A 157 -7.18 8.45 -13.13
N TYR A 158 -5.98 9.00 -12.95
CA TYR A 158 -5.77 10.45 -12.96
C TYR A 158 -6.17 11.06 -14.30
N PHE A 159 -5.63 10.58 -15.41
CA PHE A 159 -5.95 11.15 -16.73
C PHE A 159 -7.42 10.98 -17.11
N GLU A 160 -8.02 9.82 -16.84
CA GLU A 160 -9.46 9.57 -17.02
C GLU A 160 -10.30 10.62 -16.27
N TYR A 161 -9.98 10.87 -14.99
CA TYR A 161 -10.67 11.86 -14.20
C TYR A 161 -10.45 13.30 -14.70
N MET A 162 -9.22 13.66 -15.06
CA MET A 162 -8.88 15.00 -15.55
C MET A 162 -9.53 15.33 -16.89
N THR A 163 -9.72 14.35 -17.78
CA THR A 163 -10.29 14.58 -19.10
C THR A 163 -11.81 14.51 -19.12
N CYS A 164 -12.43 13.74 -18.22
CA CYS A 164 -13.87 13.52 -18.24
C CYS A 164 -14.67 14.31 -17.19
N GLU A 165 -14.12 14.52 -15.99
CA GLU A 165 -14.92 14.98 -14.83
C GLU A 165 -14.30 16.15 -14.05
N TYR A 166 -13.01 16.46 -14.21
CA TYR A 166 -12.39 17.55 -13.47
C TYR A 166 -12.95 18.92 -13.92
N PRO A 167 -13.48 19.76 -13.01
CA PRO A 167 -14.05 21.05 -13.41
C PRO A 167 -12.99 22.01 -13.95
N ARG A 168 -13.26 22.63 -15.11
CA ARG A 168 -12.33 23.56 -15.78
C ARG A 168 -12.08 24.84 -15.00
N ASP A 169 -13.00 25.22 -14.12
CA ASP A 169 -13.01 26.43 -13.33
C ASP A 169 -12.56 26.22 -11.87
N ALA A 170 -12.04 25.03 -11.54
CA ALA A 170 -11.53 24.74 -10.20
C ALA A 170 -10.24 25.54 -9.90
N GLY A 171 -10.39 26.71 -9.25
CA GLY A 171 -9.28 27.62 -8.93
C GLY A 171 -8.46 27.27 -7.68
N HIS A 172 -8.81 26.21 -6.94
CA HIS A 172 -8.24 25.91 -5.63
C HIS A 172 -7.03 24.95 -5.66
N GLY A 173 -6.66 24.43 -6.83
CA GLY A 173 -5.49 23.53 -7.02
C GLY A 173 -5.63 22.10 -6.46
N MET A 174 -6.56 21.85 -5.52
CA MET A 174 -6.81 20.50 -4.98
C MET A 174 -7.23 19.48 -6.04
N LEU A 175 -6.74 18.25 -5.91
CA LEU A 175 -6.95 17.16 -6.85
C LEU A 175 -8.40 16.65 -6.85
N LEU A 176 -8.98 16.39 -5.69
CA LEU A 176 -10.32 15.78 -5.62
C LEU A 176 -11.39 16.85 -5.45
N VAL A 177 -12.37 16.86 -6.35
CA VAL A 177 -13.44 17.85 -6.38
C VAL A 177 -14.81 17.19 -6.15
N GLN A 178 -15.69 17.89 -5.45
CA GLN A 178 -17.07 17.46 -5.28
C GLN A 178 -17.81 17.62 -6.62
N GLN A 179 -18.32 16.51 -7.14
CA GLN A 179 -18.98 16.47 -8.45
C GLN A 179 -20.45 16.95 -8.43
N HIS A 180 -21.15 16.81 -7.31
CA HIS A 180 -22.60 17.06 -7.24
C HIS A 180 -23.04 17.74 -5.94
N GLY A 181 -24.26 18.29 -5.97
CA GLY A 181 -24.92 18.88 -4.80
C GLY A 181 -24.43 20.31 -4.51
N PRO A 182 -24.83 20.89 -3.36
CA PRO A 182 -24.67 22.32 -3.08
C PRO A 182 -23.22 22.83 -3.03
N ARG A 183 -22.23 21.94 -2.95
CA ARG A 183 -20.80 22.26 -2.92
C ARG A 183 -20.08 21.73 -4.17
N GLN A 184 -20.78 21.56 -5.28
CA GLN A 184 -20.16 21.20 -6.56
C GLN A 184 -19.02 22.17 -6.90
N GLY A 185 -17.92 21.65 -7.45
CA GLY A 185 -16.73 22.44 -7.77
C GLY A 185 -15.83 22.76 -6.56
N GLN A 186 -16.25 22.42 -5.34
CA GLN A 186 -15.43 22.63 -4.13
C GLN A 186 -14.56 21.42 -3.81
N PRO A 187 -13.44 21.60 -3.07
CA PRO A 187 -12.57 20.50 -2.67
C PRO A 187 -13.31 19.38 -1.92
N TRP A 188 -13.01 18.14 -2.28
CA TRP A 188 -13.73 16.97 -1.79
C TRP A 188 -13.26 16.57 -0.39
N SER A 189 -14.19 16.41 0.56
CA SER A 189 -13.84 16.14 1.95
C SER A 189 -13.53 14.66 2.22
N THR A 190 -12.74 14.40 3.28
CA THR A 190 -12.45 13.03 3.72
C THR A 190 -13.71 12.24 4.08
N ASP A 191 -14.74 12.90 4.63
CA ASP A 191 -16.01 12.27 4.98
C ASP A 191 -16.84 11.93 3.75
N ALA A 192 -16.82 12.77 2.71
CA ALA A 192 -17.47 12.47 1.45
C ALA A 192 -16.82 11.25 0.79
N ALA A 193 -15.48 11.15 0.83
CA ALA A 193 -14.75 9.99 0.32
C ALA A 193 -15.03 8.69 1.11
N ARG A 194 -15.06 8.76 2.45
CA ARG A 194 -15.48 7.61 3.29
C ARG A 194 -16.92 7.20 3.01
N GLY A 195 -17.82 8.18 2.82
CA GLY A 195 -19.21 7.95 2.47
C GLY A 195 -19.37 7.30 1.10
N MET A 196 -18.56 7.71 0.12
CA MET A 196 -18.49 7.09 -1.21
C MET A 196 -18.08 5.62 -1.10
N LEU A 197 -16.98 5.32 -0.40
CA LEU A 197 -16.50 3.94 -0.21
C LEU A 197 -17.52 3.06 0.50
N ARG A 198 -18.22 3.58 1.51
CA ARG A 198 -19.30 2.86 2.18
C ARG A 198 -20.40 2.49 1.18
N ARG A 199 -20.93 3.48 0.44
CA ARG A 199 -22.00 3.24 -0.55
C ARG A 199 -21.56 2.28 -1.65
N ALA A 200 -20.31 2.38 -2.11
CA ALA A 200 -19.76 1.47 -3.12
C ALA A 200 -19.62 0.05 -2.56
N GLY A 201 -19.13 -0.11 -1.33
CA GLY A 201 -19.06 -1.41 -0.65
C GLY A 201 -20.42 -2.04 -0.42
N ASP A 202 -21.43 -1.24 -0.08
CA ASP A 202 -22.82 -1.70 0.08
C ASP A 202 -23.40 -2.16 -1.28
N ARG A 203 -23.22 -1.38 -2.37
CA ARG A 203 -23.65 -1.77 -3.73
C ARG A 203 -22.95 -3.03 -4.24
N ALA A 204 -21.70 -3.23 -3.82
CA ALA A 204 -20.86 -4.35 -4.23
C ALA A 204 -20.99 -5.59 -3.33
N GLU A 205 -21.89 -5.57 -2.34
CA GLU A 205 -22.05 -6.66 -1.35
C GLU A 205 -20.75 -7.00 -0.58
N LEU A 206 -19.81 -6.06 -0.50
CA LEU A 206 -18.55 -6.18 0.24
C LEU A 206 -18.69 -5.77 1.72
N GLY A 207 -19.84 -5.19 2.07
CA GLY A 207 -20.08 -4.56 3.36
C GLY A 207 -19.20 -3.32 3.57
N ARG A 208 -18.85 -3.04 4.84
CA ARG A 208 -18.17 -1.79 5.19
C ARG A 208 -16.70 -1.78 4.78
N VAL A 209 -16.42 -1.22 3.60
CA VAL A 209 -15.07 -0.91 3.13
C VAL A 209 -14.54 0.37 3.79
N LYS A 210 -13.29 0.35 4.27
CA LYS A 210 -12.62 1.49 4.91
C LYS A 210 -11.26 1.76 4.26
N PRO A 211 -10.83 3.04 4.13
CA PRO A 211 -9.51 3.38 3.60
C PRO A 211 -8.34 2.65 4.26
N HIS A 212 -8.39 2.47 5.59
CA HIS A 212 -7.35 1.75 6.34
C HIS A 212 -7.17 0.30 5.87
N GLY A 213 -8.24 -0.35 5.37
CA GLY A 213 -8.14 -1.71 4.84
C GLY A 213 -7.32 -1.82 3.57
N PHE A 214 -7.41 -0.83 2.67
CA PHE A 214 -6.57 -0.77 1.49
C PHE A 214 -5.10 -0.57 1.85
N ARG A 215 -4.82 0.36 2.77
CA ARG A 215 -3.44 0.59 3.24
C ARG A 215 -2.83 -0.66 3.82
N HIS A 216 -3.57 -1.40 4.65
CA HIS A 216 -3.08 -2.64 5.24
C HIS A 216 -2.85 -3.72 4.18
N SER A 217 -3.78 -3.89 3.23
CA SER A 217 -3.63 -4.84 2.12
C SER A 217 -2.41 -4.50 1.27
N PHE A 218 -2.24 -3.23 0.89
CA PHE A 218 -1.09 -2.75 0.12
C PHE A 218 0.25 -3.02 0.83
N ALA A 219 0.38 -2.60 2.08
CA ALA A 219 1.64 -2.74 2.80
C ALA A 219 1.97 -4.22 3.11
N THR A 220 0.97 -5.07 3.32
CA THR A 220 1.18 -6.54 3.39
C THR A 220 1.65 -7.09 2.05
N ALA A 221 1.04 -6.67 0.94
CA ALA A 221 1.43 -7.12 -0.40
C ALA A 221 2.87 -6.71 -0.74
N VAL A 222 3.28 -5.47 -0.43
CA VAL A 222 4.66 -4.99 -0.64
C VAL A 222 5.66 -5.79 0.20
N LEU A 223 5.33 -6.04 1.48
CA LEU A 223 6.18 -6.82 2.38
C LEU A 223 6.36 -8.26 1.91
N ASP A 224 5.27 -8.91 1.49
CA ASP A 224 5.30 -10.27 0.98
C ASP A 224 6.05 -10.33 -0.37
N ALA A 225 5.89 -9.31 -1.23
CA ALA A 225 6.58 -9.21 -2.52
C ALA A 225 8.10 -9.02 -2.37
N SER A 226 8.54 -8.35 -1.31
CA SER A 226 9.95 -8.15 -1.01
C SER A 226 10.59 -9.27 -0.19
N GLY A 227 9.88 -10.36 0.07
CA GLY A 227 10.38 -11.46 0.91
C GLY A 227 10.60 -11.08 2.39
N GLY A 228 10.07 -9.95 2.85
CA GLY A 228 10.29 -9.43 4.20
C GLY A 228 11.52 -8.52 4.38
N ASP A 229 12.34 -8.32 3.33
CA ASP A 229 13.65 -7.66 3.46
C ASP A 229 13.61 -6.12 3.48
N LEU A 230 12.55 -5.48 2.96
CA LEU A 230 12.36 -4.02 2.99
C LEU A 230 12.27 -3.41 4.40
N VAL A 231 12.17 -4.25 5.42
CA VAL A 231 12.02 -3.87 6.83
C VAL A 231 13.35 -3.99 7.59
N VAL A 232 14.47 -4.31 6.90
CA VAL A 232 15.77 -4.53 7.57
C VAL A 232 16.50 -3.23 7.96
N THR A 233 16.05 -2.05 7.53
CA THR A 233 16.62 -0.75 7.95
C THR A 233 15.90 -0.11 9.16
N ARG A 234 15.86 -0.84 10.28
CA ARG A 234 16.34 -0.44 11.63
C ARG A 234 15.61 -1.19 12.75
N GLU A 235 16.42 -2.02 13.42
CA GLU A 235 16.35 -2.48 14.82
C GLU A 235 15.27 -3.48 15.25
N ALA A 236 15.72 -4.73 15.38
CA ALA A 236 15.54 -5.58 16.56
C ALA A 236 14.36 -5.26 17.51
N GLY A 237 13.18 -5.79 17.22
CA GLY A 237 12.07 -5.82 18.17
C GLY A 237 10.90 -6.63 17.62
N GLY A 238 10.39 -7.59 18.38
CA GLY A 238 9.40 -8.56 17.91
C GLY A 238 8.12 -7.93 17.35
N TRP A 239 7.82 -8.25 16.09
CA TRP A 239 6.75 -7.65 15.32
C TRP A 239 5.46 -8.49 15.39
N ALA A 240 4.52 -8.09 16.24
CA ALA A 240 3.25 -8.81 16.43
C ALA A 240 1.99 -7.93 16.30
N SER A 241 2.07 -6.70 15.79
CA SER A 241 0.88 -5.82 15.72
C SER A 241 0.70 -5.07 14.40
N ALA A 242 -0.57 -4.88 14.03
CA ALA A 242 -1.01 -4.24 12.79
C ALA A 242 -0.64 -2.74 12.65
N SER A 243 -0.17 -2.09 13.72
CA SER A 243 0.38 -0.72 13.66
C SER A 243 1.71 -0.64 12.94
N THR A 244 2.50 -1.72 12.96
CA THR A 244 3.81 -1.83 12.33
C THR A 244 3.74 -1.73 10.80
N VAL A 245 2.73 -2.34 10.18
CA VAL A 245 2.60 -2.40 8.71
C VAL A 245 2.27 -1.04 8.10
N ASP A 246 1.56 -0.19 8.86
CA ASP A 246 1.20 1.17 8.44
C ASP A 246 2.41 2.13 8.35
N GLU A 247 3.53 1.81 8.98
CA GLU A 247 4.74 2.65 9.00
C GLU A 247 5.78 2.24 7.94
N ILE A 248 5.75 0.99 7.46
CA ILE A 248 6.70 0.43 6.49
C ILE A 248 6.84 1.34 5.25
N TYR A 249 5.72 1.67 4.60
CA TYR A 249 5.77 2.51 3.40
C TYR A 249 6.08 3.98 3.70
N ALA A 250 5.81 4.46 4.91
CA ALA A 250 6.10 5.85 5.27
C ALA A 250 7.60 6.12 5.43
N HIS A 251 8.41 5.06 5.55
CA HIS A 251 9.86 5.14 5.76
C HIS A 251 10.67 4.34 4.73
N ALA A 252 10.02 3.75 3.73
CA ALA A 252 10.70 3.04 2.66
C ALA A 252 11.54 4.02 1.84
N ASP A 253 12.80 3.67 1.58
CA ASP A 253 13.63 4.41 0.65
C ASP A 253 13.05 4.24 -0.76
N VAL A 254 12.55 5.34 -1.32
CA VAL A 254 12.00 5.35 -2.67
C VAL A 254 13.06 4.98 -3.70
N HIS A 255 14.35 5.16 -3.43
CA HIS A 255 15.41 4.80 -4.37
C HIS A 255 15.83 3.32 -4.30
N ASP A 256 15.33 2.57 -3.33
CA ASP A 256 15.66 1.16 -3.16
C ASP A 256 15.19 0.31 -4.37
N PRO A 257 16.11 -0.36 -5.09
CA PRO A 257 15.75 -1.27 -6.18
C PRO A 257 14.86 -2.43 -5.76
N ASP A 258 15.00 -2.92 -4.53
CA ASP A 258 14.21 -4.04 -4.00
C ASP A 258 12.77 -3.59 -3.76
N PHE A 259 12.62 -2.34 -3.32
CA PHE A 259 11.32 -1.69 -3.15
C PHE A 259 10.64 -1.48 -4.50
N ALA A 260 11.39 -1.02 -5.50
CA ALA A 260 10.88 -0.87 -6.86
C ALA A 260 10.38 -2.21 -7.43
N ARG A 261 11.15 -3.30 -7.27
CA ARG A 261 10.72 -4.64 -7.73
C ARG A 261 9.51 -5.16 -6.96
N ALA A 262 9.44 -4.91 -5.65
CA ALA A 262 8.29 -5.27 -4.84
C ALA A 262 7.02 -4.55 -5.32
N LEU A 263 7.11 -3.25 -5.64
CA LEU A 263 6.01 -2.47 -6.18
C LEU A 263 5.55 -2.97 -7.55
N GLN A 264 6.48 -3.23 -8.47
CA GLN A 264 6.16 -3.82 -9.78
C GLN A 264 5.36 -5.11 -9.65
N LYS A 265 5.80 -6.01 -8.77
CA LYS A 265 5.08 -7.25 -8.47
C LYS A 265 3.69 -7.01 -7.88
N VAL A 266 3.55 -6.06 -6.95
CA VAL A 266 2.25 -5.71 -6.33
C VAL A 266 1.28 -5.12 -7.35
N TRP A 267 1.78 -4.34 -8.30
CA TRP A 267 0.97 -3.73 -9.36
C TRP A 267 0.68 -4.68 -10.53
N GLY A 268 1.22 -5.90 -10.51
CA GLY A 268 1.04 -6.88 -11.57
C GLY A 268 1.81 -6.54 -12.85
N GLU A 269 2.86 -5.72 -12.72
CA GLU A 269 3.85 -5.46 -13.77
C GLU A 269 4.95 -6.52 -13.63
N GLU A 270 4.77 -7.70 -14.23
CA GLU A 270 5.91 -8.61 -14.43
C GLU A 270 6.73 -8.14 -15.65
N LEU A 271 8.06 -8.18 -15.48
CA LEU A 271 9.07 -8.02 -16.54
C LEU A 271 9.09 -9.25 -17.46
#